data_AF-A0A2Z4UQN9-F1
#
_entry.id   AF-A0A2Z4UQN9-F1
#
_cell.length_a   1.000
_cell.length_b   1.000
_cell.length_c   1.000
_cell.angle_alpha   90.00
_cell.angle_beta   90.00
_cell.angle_gamma   90.00
#
_symmetry.space_group_name_H-M   'P 1'
#
loop_
_entity.id
_entity.type
_entity.pdbx_description
1 polymer ?
#
loop_
_entity_poly.entity_id
_entity_poly.type
_entity_poly.pdbx_seq_one_letter_code
_entity_poly.pdbx_strand_id
1 'polypeptide(L)'
;MMRSDDVFRKMRPWMLATDWLLLTYWFVTALVAIGLFAIPEGYLFKDYYDPRVVAWNWSFFPLDVVFAVLGIYAARLFSKADPRWFGYALVSAALTFCAGFMAICYWLILGDFDPSWWIPNLIIAAWPVWFVPRLIEAQGKADAPAT
;
A
#
# COMPACT_ATOMS: atom_id res chain seq x y z
N MET A 1 -25.68 11.01 4.02
CA MET A 1 -24.41 11.71 4.31
C MET A 1 -23.45 10.67 4.89
N MET A 2 -22.20 10.56 4.42
CA MET A 2 -21.29 9.47 4.82
C MET A 2 -20.44 9.87 6.03
N ARG A 3 -20.46 9.07 7.10
CA ARG A 3 -19.56 9.23 8.26
C ARG A 3 -18.14 8.74 7.91
N SER A 4 -17.13 9.18 8.66
CA SER A 4 -15.75 8.67 8.50
C SER A 4 -15.71 7.14 8.61
N ASP A 5 -16.52 6.56 9.50
CA ASP A 5 -16.72 5.11 9.63
C ASP A 5 -17.21 4.45 8.32
N ASP A 6 -18.12 5.10 7.59
CA ASP A 6 -18.68 4.58 6.35
C ASP A 6 -17.66 4.64 5.20
N VAL A 7 -16.87 5.71 5.15
CA VAL A 7 -15.75 5.83 4.21
C VAL A 7 -14.73 4.73 4.49
N PHE A 8 -14.34 4.56 5.76
CA PHE A 8 -13.36 3.56 6.14
C PHE A 8 -13.86 2.13 5.89
N ARG A 9 -15.14 1.82 6.10
CA ARG A 9 -15.71 0.51 5.73
C ARG A 9 -15.52 0.18 4.25
N LYS A 10 -15.59 1.18 3.37
CA LYS A 10 -15.36 1.02 1.93
C LYS A 10 -13.88 0.98 1.56
N MET A 11 -13.03 1.71 2.27
CA MET A 11 -11.58 1.72 2.07
C MET A 11 -10.92 0.45 2.59
N ARG A 12 -11.41 -0.10 3.71
CA ARG A 12 -10.79 -1.21 4.45
C ARG A 12 -10.50 -2.45 3.59
N PRO A 13 -11.39 -2.91 2.68
CA PRO A 13 -11.06 -4.03 1.80
C PRO A 13 -9.86 -3.76 0.88
N TRP A 14 -9.74 -2.54 0.33
CA TRP A 14 -8.60 -2.15 -0.52
C TRP A 14 -7.29 -2.13 0.26
N MET A 15 -7.34 -1.55 1.46
CA MET A 15 -6.21 -1.50 2.37
C MET A 15 -5.76 -2.92 2.74
N LEU A 16 -6.66 -3.75 3.29
CA LEU A 16 -6.31 -5.12 3.69
C LEU A 16 -5.89 -6.01 2.52
N ALA A 17 -6.50 -5.86 1.34
CA ALA A 17 -6.06 -6.60 0.15
C ALA A 17 -4.62 -6.22 -0.23
N THR A 18 -4.29 -4.92 -0.22
CA THR A 18 -2.94 -4.44 -0.50
C THR A 18 -1.94 -4.92 0.56
N ASP A 19 -2.29 -4.78 1.85
CA ASP A 19 -1.45 -5.16 2.98
C ASP A 19 -1.10 -6.66 2.94
N TRP A 20 -2.11 -7.53 2.78
CA TRP A 20 -1.89 -8.97 2.72
C TRP A 20 -1.15 -9.41 1.45
N LEU A 21 -1.43 -8.78 0.31
CA LEU A 21 -0.74 -9.07 -0.94
C LEU A 21 0.75 -8.73 -0.82
N LEU A 22 1.10 -7.57 -0.25
CA LEU A 22 2.49 -7.14 -0.12
C LEU A 22 3.24 -7.95 0.94
N LEU A 23 2.61 -8.26 2.08
CA LEU A 23 3.21 -9.18 3.05
C LEU A 23 3.46 -10.56 2.45
N THR A 24 2.54 -11.06 1.61
CA THR A 24 2.71 -12.33 0.89
C THR A 24 3.84 -12.23 -0.13
N TYR A 25 3.88 -11.15 -0.91
CA TYR A 25 4.96 -10.88 -1.85
C TYR A 25 6.32 -10.90 -1.15
N TRP A 26 6.48 -10.14 -0.07
CA TRP A 26 7.74 -10.07 0.67
C TRP A 26 8.11 -11.37 1.37
N PHE A 27 7.12 -12.11 1.89
CA PHE A 27 7.35 -13.45 2.43
C PHE A 27 7.92 -14.39 1.37
N VAL A 28 7.31 -14.43 0.18
CA VAL A 28 7.78 -15.24 -0.95
C VAL A 28 9.16 -14.78 -1.43
N THR A 29 9.38 -13.46 -1.60
CA THR A 29 10.67 -12.88 -1.98
C THR A 29 11.77 -13.24 -0.97
N ALA A 30 11.46 -13.25 0.33
CA ALA A 30 12.39 -13.67 1.36
C ALA A 30 12.75 -15.15 1.24
N LEU A 31 11.78 -16.05 1.01
CA LEU A 31 12.03 -17.48 0.77
C LEU A 31 12.92 -17.74 -0.45
N VAL A 32 12.73 -16.96 -1.52
CA VAL A 32 13.59 -17.00 -2.71
C VAL A 32 15.01 -16.53 -2.37
N ALA A 33 15.14 -15.41 -1.66
CA ALA A 33 16.43 -14.83 -1.31
C ALA A 33 17.29 -15.76 -0.44
N ILE A 34 16.67 -16.60 0.39
CA ILE A 34 17.38 -17.59 1.23
C ILE A 34 17.49 -18.98 0.58
N GLY A 35 17.07 -19.13 -0.69
CA GLY A 35 17.20 -20.37 -1.45
C GLY A 35 16.25 -21.49 -1.05
N LEU A 36 15.20 -21.19 -0.27
CA LEU A 36 14.17 -22.18 0.11
C LEU A 36 13.07 -22.32 -0.94
N PHE A 37 13.00 -21.39 -1.90
CA PHE A 37 12.02 -21.40 -2.98
C PHE A 37 12.67 -20.90 -4.27
N ALA A 38 12.24 -21.44 -5.42
CA ALA A 38 12.69 -20.98 -6.73
C ALA A 38 11.47 -20.51 -7.54
N ILE A 39 11.58 -19.33 -8.13
CA ILE A 39 10.56 -18.75 -8.98
C ILE A 39 11.09 -18.76 -10.42
N PRO A 40 10.30 -19.20 -11.42
CA PRO A 40 10.71 -19.10 -12.81
C PRO A 40 11.02 -17.66 -13.18
N GLU A 41 12.08 -17.45 -13.96
CA GLU A 41 12.60 -16.10 -14.27
C GLU A 41 11.56 -15.15 -14.84
N GLY A 42 10.58 -15.67 -15.60
CA GLY A 42 9.48 -14.86 -16.16
C GLY A 42 8.53 -14.24 -15.14
N TYR A 43 8.61 -14.61 -13.86
CA TYR A 43 7.85 -14.01 -12.76
C TYR A 43 8.70 -13.07 -11.89
N LEU A 44 10.02 -13.02 -12.10
CA LEU A 44 10.89 -12.09 -11.40
C LEU A 44 10.68 -10.67 -11.91
N PHE A 45 11.13 -9.69 -11.13
CA PHE A 45 11.06 -8.33 -11.60
C PHE A 45 11.96 -8.06 -12.80
N LYS A 46 11.51 -7.14 -13.65
CA LYS A 46 12.25 -6.78 -14.85
C LYS A 46 13.67 -6.36 -14.48
N ASP A 47 14.65 -6.83 -15.25
CA ASP A 47 16.07 -6.58 -15.01
C ASP A 47 16.56 -7.06 -13.63
N TYR A 48 16.02 -8.18 -13.12
CA TYR A 48 16.44 -8.81 -11.86
C TYR A 48 17.96 -9.07 -11.75
N TYR A 49 18.66 -9.17 -12.87
CA TYR A 49 20.11 -9.33 -12.91
C TYR A 49 20.90 -8.05 -12.63
N ASP A 50 20.27 -6.87 -12.76
CA ASP A 50 20.92 -5.60 -12.42
C ASP A 50 20.85 -5.39 -10.89
N PRO A 51 22.00 -5.39 -10.19
CA PRO A 51 22.04 -5.21 -8.74
C PRO A 51 21.43 -3.88 -8.27
N ARG A 52 21.37 -2.87 -9.14
CA ARG A 52 20.73 -1.57 -8.84
C ARG A 52 19.22 -1.68 -8.82
N VAL A 53 18.63 -2.42 -9.76
CA VAL A 53 17.19 -2.69 -9.80
C VAL A 53 16.80 -3.56 -8.61
N VAL A 54 17.65 -4.53 -8.26
CA VAL A 54 17.47 -5.32 -7.03
C VAL A 54 17.49 -4.43 -5.79
N ALA A 55 18.51 -3.60 -5.61
CA ALA A 55 18.60 -2.70 -4.46
C ALA A 55 17.42 -1.73 -4.38
N TRP A 56 16.97 -1.22 -5.54
CA TRP A 56 15.78 -0.39 -5.63
C TRP A 56 14.51 -1.14 -5.20
N ASN A 57 14.29 -2.38 -5.67
CA ASN A 57 13.14 -3.19 -5.24
C ASN A 57 13.18 -3.46 -3.73
N TRP A 58 14.34 -3.85 -3.20
CA TRP A 58 14.53 -4.08 -1.75
C TRP A 58 14.34 -2.82 -0.90
N SER A 59 14.49 -1.62 -1.48
CA SER A 59 14.21 -0.38 -0.75
C SER A 59 12.72 -0.23 -0.37
N PHE A 60 11.81 -0.92 -1.07
CA PHE A 60 10.39 -0.93 -0.74
C PHE A 60 10.06 -1.85 0.44
N PHE A 61 10.85 -2.90 0.72
CA PHE A 61 10.58 -3.84 1.81
C PHE A 61 10.24 -3.19 3.15
N PRO A 62 11.08 -2.29 3.72
CA PRO A 62 10.75 -1.67 4.99
C PRO A 62 9.49 -0.79 4.92
N LEU A 63 9.28 -0.09 3.80
CA LEU A 63 8.12 0.77 3.59
C LEU A 63 6.82 -0.06 3.54
N ASP A 64 6.85 -1.14 2.77
CA ASP A 64 5.73 -2.03 2.52
C ASP A 64 5.28 -2.76 3.77
N VAL A 65 6.25 -3.30 4.53
CA VAL A 65 5.96 -3.96 5.81
C VAL A 65 5.37 -2.96 6.80
N VAL A 66 5.93 -1.75 6.89
CA VAL A 66 5.43 -0.72 7.82
C VAL A 66 4.00 -0.33 7.47
N PHE A 67 3.71 0.01 6.22
CA PHE A 67 2.35 0.43 5.88
C PHE A 67 1.34 -0.71 6.04
N ALA A 68 1.73 -1.97 5.75
CA ALA A 68 0.86 -3.12 5.88
C ALA A 68 0.53 -3.43 7.34
N VAL A 69 1.52 -3.36 8.23
CA VAL A 69 1.30 -3.52 9.67
C VAL A 69 0.39 -2.42 10.21
N LEU A 70 0.60 -1.17 9.80
CA LEU A 70 -0.24 -0.04 10.23
C LEU A 70 -1.68 -0.18 9.69
N GLY A 71 -1.86 -0.63 8.45
CA GLY A 71 -3.18 -0.83 7.83
C GLY A 71 -3.98 -1.94 8.52
N ILE A 72 -3.37 -3.09 8.75
CA ILE A 72 -3.97 -4.19 9.53
C ILE A 72 -4.28 -3.74 10.96
N TYR A 73 -3.38 -2.99 11.59
CA TYR A 73 -3.61 -2.46 12.93
C TYR A 73 -4.76 -1.46 12.98
N ALA A 74 -4.85 -0.54 12.00
CA ALA A 74 -5.97 0.38 11.86
C ALA A 74 -7.30 -0.37 11.71
N ALA A 75 -7.35 -1.41 10.87
CA ALA A 75 -8.53 -2.25 10.71
C ALA A 75 -8.93 -2.96 12.02
N ARG A 76 -7.96 -3.42 12.80
CA ARG A 76 -8.19 -4.03 14.12
C ARG A 76 -8.75 -3.02 15.13
N LEU A 77 -8.21 -1.80 15.17
CA LEU A 77 -8.71 -0.72 16.03
C LEU A 77 -10.14 -0.31 15.65
N PHE A 78 -10.41 -0.21 14.34
CA PHE A 78 -11.74 0.09 13.83
C PHE A 78 -12.79 -0.94 14.27
N SER A 79 -12.47 -2.24 14.20
CA SER A 79 -13.34 -3.30 14.71
C SER A 79 -13.59 -3.24 16.22
N LYS A 80 -12.74 -2.53 16.97
CA LYS A 80 -12.89 -2.30 18.41
C LYS A 80 -13.52 -0.93 18.74
N ALA A 81 -13.97 -0.19 17.74
CA ALA A 81 -14.46 1.19 17.89
C ALA A 81 -13.44 2.13 18.57
N ASP A 82 -12.13 1.85 18.43
CA ASP A 82 -11.07 2.69 19.00
C ASP A 82 -10.71 3.82 18.04
N PRO A 83 -10.96 5.11 18.39
CA PRO A 83 -10.85 6.24 17.46
C PRO A 83 -9.44 6.44 16.89
N ARG A 84 -8.41 5.86 17.50
CA ARG A 84 -7.03 5.92 16.99
C ARG A 84 -6.88 5.27 15.61
N TRP A 85 -7.84 4.41 15.18
CA TRP A 85 -7.83 3.79 13.86
C TRP A 85 -7.61 4.80 12.73
N PHE A 86 -8.15 6.02 12.87
CA PHE A 86 -8.07 7.06 11.85
C PHE A 86 -6.62 7.47 11.56
N GLY A 87 -5.83 7.74 12.60
CA GLY A 87 -4.43 8.14 12.43
C GLY A 87 -3.58 7.05 11.78
N TYR A 88 -3.73 5.81 12.24
CA TYR A 88 -3.01 4.67 11.66
C TYR A 88 -3.42 4.40 10.20
N ALA A 89 -4.70 4.55 9.88
CA ALA A 89 -5.21 4.40 8.52
C ALA A 89 -4.65 5.47 7.58
N LEU A 90 -4.55 6.72 8.02
CA LEU A 90 -3.98 7.81 7.22
C LEU A 90 -2.50 7.59 6.94
N VAL A 91 -1.72 7.22 7.96
CA VAL A 91 -0.28 6.97 7.79
C VAL A 91 -0.06 5.78 6.86
N SER A 92 -0.80 4.67 7.06
CA SER A 92 -0.77 3.51 6.17
C SER A 92 -1.07 3.91 4.71
N ALA A 93 -2.20 4.58 4.46
CA ALA A 93 -2.60 4.98 3.11
C ALA A 93 -1.61 5.94 2.44
N ALA A 94 -1.01 6.88 3.18
CA ALA A 94 0.00 7.78 2.66
C ALA A 94 1.27 7.02 2.23
N LEU A 95 1.74 6.08 3.05
CA LEU A 95 2.90 5.25 2.72
C LEU A 95 2.61 4.30 1.54
N THR A 96 1.40 3.73 1.47
CA THR A 96 0.96 2.92 0.32
C THR A 96 0.97 3.75 -0.97
N PHE A 97 0.47 4.99 -0.93
CA PHE A 97 0.56 5.90 -2.07
C PHE A 97 2.01 6.14 -2.49
N CYS A 98 2.88 6.47 -1.53
CA CYS A 98 4.30 6.70 -1.80
C CYS A 98 4.96 5.48 -2.45
N ALA A 99 4.68 4.26 -1.97
CA ALA A 99 5.23 3.04 -2.57
C ALA A 99 4.84 2.90 -4.05
N GLY A 100 3.54 2.93 -4.35
CA GLY A 100 3.08 2.82 -5.74
C GLY A 100 3.56 3.98 -6.62
N PHE A 101 3.52 5.21 -6.11
CA PHE A 101 3.93 6.40 -6.86
C PHE A 101 5.42 6.42 -7.17
N MET A 102 6.28 6.13 -6.19
CA MET A 102 7.73 6.03 -6.42
C MET A 102 8.06 4.95 -7.45
N ALA A 103 7.33 3.84 -7.44
CA ALA A 103 7.52 2.78 -8.43
C ALA A 103 7.21 3.24 -9.86
N ILE A 104 6.10 3.95 -10.06
CA ILE A 104 5.74 4.52 -11.36
C ILE A 104 6.73 5.61 -11.79
N CYS A 105 7.16 6.47 -10.88
CA CYS A 105 8.18 7.49 -11.19
C CYS A 105 9.49 6.86 -11.66
N TYR A 106 9.93 5.77 -11.02
CA TYR A 106 11.14 5.05 -11.42
C TYR A 106 11.06 4.55 -12.87
N TRP A 107 10.00 3.83 -13.22
CA TRP A 107 9.84 3.29 -14.58
C TRP A 107 9.66 4.39 -15.62
N LEU A 108 8.94 5.46 -15.27
CA LEU A 108 8.79 6.62 -16.14
C LEU A 108 10.14 7.30 -16.45
N ILE A 109 11.03 7.44 -15.46
CA ILE A 109 12.38 8.02 -15.64
C ILE A 109 13.22 7.15 -16.58
N LEU A 110 13.08 5.83 -16.49
CA LEU A 110 13.76 4.89 -17.38
C LEU A 110 13.12 4.81 -18.79
N GLY A 111 11.97 5.44 -19.01
CA GLY A 111 11.24 5.36 -20.27
C GLY A 111 10.60 3.99 -20.52
N ASP A 112 10.34 3.23 -19.46
CA ASP A 112 9.77 1.88 -19.52
C ASP A 112 8.28 1.89 -19.16
N PHE A 113 7.46 1.21 -19.97
CA PHE A 113 6.00 1.21 -19.87
C PHE A 113 5.41 -0.20 -19.79
N ASP A 114 6.17 -1.18 -19.32
CA ASP A 114 5.68 -2.55 -19.14
C ASP A 114 4.42 -2.59 -18.24
N PRO A 115 3.25 -3.01 -18.77
CA PRO A 115 2.00 -3.06 -18.01
C PRO A 115 2.05 -3.94 -16.78
N SER A 116 2.90 -4.98 -16.76
CA SER A 116 3.05 -5.88 -15.62
C SER A 116 3.61 -5.17 -14.37
N TRP A 117 4.38 -4.11 -14.57
CA TRP A 117 4.91 -3.26 -13.50
C TRP A 117 4.04 -2.03 -13.24
N TRP A 118 3.47 -1.46 -14.30
CA TRP A 118 2.67 -0.24 -14.19
C TRP A 118 1.32 -0.47 -13.53
N ILE A 119 0.55 -1.46 -13.98
CA ILE A 119 -0.81 -1.69 -13.50
C ILE A 119 -0.88 -1.91 -11.98
N PRO A 120 -0.10 -2.83 -11.37
CA PRO A 120 -0.20 -3.06 -9.92
C PRO A 120 0.20 -1.82 -9.12
N ASN A 121 1.27 -1.12 -9.50
CA ASN A 121 1.75 0.07 -8.79
C ASN A 121 0.78 1.26 -8.93
N LEU A 122 0.12 1.41 -10.08
CA LEU A 122 -0.95 2.39 -10.26
C LEU A 122 -2.17 2.08 -9.38
N ILE A 123 -2.58 0.81 -9.27
CA ILE A 123 -3.71 0.42 -8.42
C ILE A 123 -3.40 0.73 -6.95
N ILE A 124 -2.18 0.39 -6.49
CA ILE A 124 -1.69 0.66 -5.14
C ILE A 124 -1.70 2.17 -4.85
N ALA A 125 -1.26 3.00 -5.81
CA ALA A 125 -1.26 4.46 -5.66
C ALA A 125 -2.66 5.10 -5.79
N ALA A 126 -3.57 4.50 -6.55
CA ALA A 126 -4.85 5.12 -6.88
C ALA A 126 -5.85 5.09 -5.73
N TRP A 127 -5.96 3.97 -5.01
CA TRP A 127 -6.98 3.85 -3.97
C TRP A 127 -6.77 4.84 -2.80
N PRO A 128 -5.55 5.14 -2.31
CA PRO A 128 -5.37 6.15 -1.28
C PRO A 128 -5.81 7.54 -1.74
N VAL A 129 -5.48 7.91 -2.98
CA VAL A 129 -5.90 9.19 -3.59
C VAL A 129 -7.42 9.30 -3.65
N TRP A 130 -8.12 8.18 -3.90
CA TRP A 130 -9.57 8.15 -3.90
C TRP A 130 -10.17 8.25 -2.49
N PHE A 131 -9.66 7.49 -1.51
CA PHE A 131 -10.31 7.39 -0.20
C PHE A 131 -9.87 8.43 0.81
N VAL A 132 -8.59 8.83 0.84
CA VAL A 132 -8.02 9.70 1.88
C VAL A 132 -8.70 11.08 1.94
N PRO A 133 -8.90 11.82 0.82
CA PRO A 133 -9.57 13.12 0.87
C PRO A 133 -11.00 13.03 1.43
N ARG A 134 -11.73 11.97 1.03
CA ARG A 134 -13.10 11.70 1.51
C ARG A 134 -13.13 11.33 2.98
N LEU A 135 -12.10 10.60 3.44
CA LEU A 135 -11.96 10.19 4.83
C LEU A 135 -11.69 11.41 5.73
N ILE A 136 -10.79 12.31 5.31
CA ILE A 136 -10.48 13.57 6.00
C ILE A 136 -11.71 14.48 6.04
N GLU A 137 -12.41 14.65 4.91
CA GLU A 137 -13.61 15.49 4.84
C GLU A 137 -14.72 14.97 5.77
N ALA A 138 -14.94 13.65 5.79
CA ALA A 138 -15.95 13.03 6.65
C ALA A 138 -15.59 13.13 8.14
N GLN A 139 -14.31 13.10 8.49
CA GLN A 139 -13.84 13.28 9.87
C GLN A 139 -13.97 14.74 10.32
N GLY A 140 -13.52 15.70 9.52
CA GLY A 140 -13.63 17.12 9.87
C GLY A 140 -15.07 17.60 10.09
N LYS A 141 -16.05 17.00 9.39
CA LYS A 141 -17.48 17.25 9.62
C LYS A 141 -18.01 16.61 10.90
N ALA A 142 -17.45 15.48 11.33
CA ALA A 142 -17.82 14.83 12.58
C ALA A 142 -17.32 15.60 13.81
N ASP A 143 -16.17 16.28 13.67
CA ASP A 143 -15.55 17.07 14.74
C ASP A 143 -16.09 18.51 14.83
N ALA A 144 -16.90 18.94 13.85
CA ALA A 144 -17.52 20.26 13.85
C ALA A 144 -18.60 20.37 14.95
N PRO A 145 -18.63 21.47 15.73
CA PRO A 145 -19.70 21.68 16.72
C PRO A 145 -21.06 21.76 16.01
N ALA A 146 -22.08 21.14 16.61
CA ALA A 146 -23.45 21.24 16.12
C ALA A 146 -23.91 22.71 16.20
N THR A 147 -24.01 23.37 15.05
CA THR A 147 -24.58 24.71 14.89
C THR A 147 -26.10 24.67 14.88
#